data_AF-A0A539CS54-F1
#
_entry.id   AF-A0A539CS54-F1
#
_cell.length_a   1.000
_cell.length_b   1.000
_cell.length_c   1.000
_cell.angle_alpha   90.00
_cell.angle_beta   90.00
_cell.angle_gamma   90.00
#
_symmetry.space_group_name_H-M   'P 1'
#
loop_
_entity.id
_entity.type
_entity.pdbx_description
1 polymer ?
#
loop_
_entity_poly.entity_id
_entity_poly.type
_entity_poly.pdbx_seq_one_letter_code
_entity_poly.pdbx_strand_id
1 'polypeptide(L)' 'MLAGVKPADNMALLEDLCHTMKFGSLCALGGFAPYPVMSAVRHFREDFTPRVLAAAE' A
#
# COMPACT_ATOMS: atom_id res chain seq x y z
N MET A 1 -6.07 3.07 5.90
CA MET A 1 -6.72 2.18 4.91
C MET A 1 -5.96 0.84 4.81
N LEU A 2 -5.79 0.15 5.95
CA LEU A 2 -5.48 -1.29 6.05
C LEU A 2 -6.31 -1.86 7.22
N ALA A 3 -7.57 -1.40 7.33
CA ALA A 3 -8.51 -1.87 8.33
C ALA A 3 -9.05 -3.23 7.83
N GLY A 4 -8.37 -4.32 8.20
CA GLY A 4 -8.68 -5.67 7.73
C GLY A 4 -7.57 -6.68 8.04
N VAL A 5 -7.97 -7.95 8.05
CA VAL A 5 -7.21 -9.13 8.48
C VAL A 5 -5.83 -9.24 7.80
N LYS A 6 -4.78 -9.55 8.59
CA LYS A 6 -3.36 -9.80 8.21
C LYS A 6 -2.58 -8.64 7.57
N PRO A 7 -2.15 -7.63 8.37
CA PRO A 7 -1.40 -6.46 7.88
C PRO A 7 -0.10 -6.79 7.14
N ALA A 8 0.68 -7.76 7.65
CA ALA A 8 1.95 -8.15 7.02
C ALA A 8 1.75 -8.75 5.61
N ASP A 9 0.78 -9.65 5.47
CA ASP A 9 0.45 -10.27 4.18
C ASP A 9 -0.05 -9.22 3.17
N ASN A 10 -0.85 -8.25 3.63
CA ASN A 10 -1.35 -7.18 2.78
C ASN A 10 -0.25 -6.24 2.31
N MET A 11 0.79 -6.00 3.12
CA MET A 11 1.95 -5.21 2.70
C MET A 11 2.73 -5.93 1.60
N ALA A 12 2.99 -7.23 1.77
CA ALA A 12 3.65 -8.03 0.72
C ALA A 12 2.85 -8.01 -0.59
N LEU A 13 1.52 -8.23 -0.50
CA LEU A 13 0.64 -8.18 -1.66
C LEU A 13 0.64 -6.80 -2.34
N LEU A 14 0.63 -5.71 -1.57
CA LEU A 14 0.68 -4.36 -2.09
C LEU A 14 1.96 -4.10 -2.90
N GLU A 15 3.11 -4.56 -2.40
CA GLU A 15 4.40 -4.43 -3.09
C GLU A 15 4.40 -5.21 -4.42
N ASP A 16 3.89 -6.44 -4.42
CA ASP A 16 3.78 -7.28 -5.63
C ASP A 16 2.85 -6.69 -6.69
N LEU A 17 1.71 -6.13 -6.25
CA LEU A 17 0.78 -5.43 -7.14
C LEU A 17 1.41 -4.18 -7.74
N CYS A 18 2.12 -3.39 -6.92
CA CYS A 18 2.84 -2.20 -7.40
C CYS A 18 3.92 -2.57 -8.43
N HIS A 19 4.64 -3.68 -8.23
CA HIS A 19 5.60 -4.20 -9.21
C HIS A 19 4.90 -4.59 -10.52
N THR A 20 3.80 -5.33 -10.42
CA THR A 20 3.00 -5.73 -11.59
C THR A 20 2.48 -4.52 -12.36
N MET A 21 1.94 -3.50 -11.69
CA MET A 21 1.45 -2.29 -12.33
C MET A 21 2.57 -1.51 -13.04
N LYS A 22 3.75 -1.41 -12.44
CA LYS A 22 4.89 -0.68 -13.00
C LYS A 22 5.30 -1.21 -14.38
N PHE A 23 5.28 -2.53 -14.55
CA PHE A 23 5.77 -3.21 -15.76
C PHE A 23 4.67 -3.76 -16.67
N GLY A 24 3.46 -3.96 -16.14
CA GLY A 24 2.31 -4.53 -16.86
C GLY A 24 1.30 -3.50 -17.37
N SER A 25 1.47 -2.22 -17.04
CA SER A 25 0.57 -1.16 -17.52
C SER A 25 0.87 -0.77 -18.97
N LEU A 26 -0.19 -0.68 -19.78
CA LEU A 26 -0.11 -0.29 -21.20
C LEU A 26 0.01 1.23 -21.39
N CYS A 27 -0.37 2.04 -20.40
CA CYS A 27 -0.24 3.48 -20.43
C CYS A 27 0.78 3.97 -19.39
N ALA A 28 1.40 5.12 -19.67
CA ALA A 28 2.40 5.73 -18.79
C ALA A 28 1.84 6.02 -17.39
N LEU A 29 0.59 6.50 -17.31
CA LEU A 29 -0.07 6.78 -16.04
C LEU A 29 -0.16 5.53 -15.16
N GLY A 30 -0.52 4.37 -15.74
CA GLY A 30 -0.59 3.11 -15.00
C GLY A 30 0.77 2.67 -14.46
N GLY A 31 1.85 2.86 -15.24
CA GLY A 31 3.21 2.56 -14.81
C GLY A 31 3.74 3.50 -13.72
N PHE A 32 3.19 4.72 -13.62
CA PHE A 32 3.60 5.73 -12.64
C PHE A 32 2.75 5.74 -11.38
N ALA A 33 1.52 5.23 -11.42
CA ALA A 33 0.64 5.12 -10.26
C ALA A 33 1.28 4.42 -9.04
N PRO A 34 2.15 3.39 -9.20
CA PRO A 34 2.83 2.76 -8.06
C PRO A 34 3.86 3.64 -7.35
N TYR A 35 4.40 4.68 -8.01
CA TYR A 35 5.45 5.50 -7.42
C TYR A 35 5.03 6.26 -6.15
N PRO A 36 3.91 7.02 -6.15
CA PRO A 36 3.46 7.67 -4.91
C PRO A 36 3.09 6.64 -3.83
N VAL A 37 2.54 5.48 -4.19
CA VAL A 37 2.19 4.41 -3.23
C VAL A 37 3.44 3.85 -2.56
N MET A 38 4.44 3.43 -3.34
CA MET A 38 5.70 2.90 -2.82
C MET A 38 6.50 3.98 -2.06
N SER A 39 6.39 5.24 -2.49
CA SER A 39 6.96 6.36 -1.73
C SER A 39 6.29 6.46 -0.35
N ALA A 40 4.96 6.38 -0.28
CA ALA A 40 4.25 6.44 1.00
C ALA A 40 4.62 5.27 1.92
N VAL A 41 4.68 4.06 1.37
CA VAL A 41 5.09 2.87 2.13
C VAL A 41 6.53 2.98 2.64
N ARG A 42 7.44 3.65 1.92
CA ARG A 42 8.85 3.77 2.35
C ARG A 42 9.07 4.88 3.38
N HIS A 43 8.37 5.99 3.24
CA HIS A 43 8.63 7.20 4.03
C HIS A 43 7.63 7.41 5.18
N PHE A 44 6.45 6.79 5.12
CA PHE A 44 5.36 6.92 6.10
C PHE A 44 4.85 5.54 6.53
N ARG A 45 5.77 4.62 6.84
CA ARG A 45 5.45 3.21 7.19
C ARG A 45 4.45 3.11 8.32
N GLU A 46 4.55 4.01 9.28
CA GLU A 46 3.80 4.02 10.53
C GLU A 46 2.30 4.21 10.28
N ASP A 47 1.94 4.94 9.22
CA ASP A 47 0.54 5.20 8.83
C ASP A 47 -0.21 3.94 8.36
N PHE A 48 0.53 2.89 8.01
CA PHE A 48 0.02 1.61 7.54
C PHE A 48 -0.09 0.57 8.65
N THR A 49 0.29 0.92 9.88
CA THR A 49 0.06 0.06 11.05
C THR A 49 -1.42 0.08 11.46
N PRO A 50 -1.95 -1.03 12.00
CA PRO A 50 -3.32 -1.05 12.50
C PRO A 50 -3.50 0.03 13.58
N ARG A 51 -4.34 1.03 13.32
CA ARG A 51 -4.80 1.91 14.38
C ARG A 51 -5.79 1.12 15.24
N VAL A 52 -5.42 0.85 16.49
CA VAL A 52 -6.40 0.52 17.52
C VAL A 52 -7.26 1.77 17.64
N LEU A 53 -8.43 1.74 17.00
CA LEU A 53 -9.49 2.68 17.33
C LEU A 53 -9.86 2.34 18.77
N ALA A 54 -9.30 3.07 19.74
CA ALA A 54 -9.85 3.09 21.08
C ALA A 54 -11.33 3.39 20.88
N ALA A 55 -12.17 2.41 21.22
CA ALA A 55 -13.61 2.57 21.19
C ALA A 55 -13.92 3.88 21.92
N ALA A 56 -14.44 4.85 21.19
CA ALA A 56 -15.00 6.04 21.81
C ALA A 56 -16.12 5.54 22.72
N GLU A 57 -15.93 5.72 24.03
CA GLU A 57 -16.99 5.65 25.04
C GLU A 57 -18.03 6.75 24.79
#